data_AF-A0A378JVN1-F1
#
_entry.id   AF-A0A378JVN1-F1
#
_cell.length_a   1.000
_cell.length_b   1.000
_cell.length_c   1.000
_cell.angle_alpha   90.00
_cell.angle_beta   90.00
_cell.angle_gamma   90.00
#
_symmetry.space_group_name_H-M   'P 1'
#
loop_
_entity.id
_entity.type
_entity.pdbx_description
1 polymer ?
#
loop_
_entity_poly.entity_id
_entity_poly.type
_entity_poly.pdbx_seq_one_letter_code
_entity_poly.pdbx_strand_id
1 'polypeptide(L)'
;MALGIIQKAVAYIKEVQDIGLFGVMADSRLFAAFSGSPFFYVMLPFIAVLLTLSAAISGYQLAYAENKNFDKWFAFIASGVCAVLASVSLYGAVIASALKVTFAAGPWFFLSSAVLAGLHQGIMLGINIYRACMSLTGSAQRMHFIQAALSNAFILGLLTAISGAITFVMLTPVAPMLGTVCAATAAFLTGLNLLWRMIPYNWKYSIKDFFHINKPIVINFGNLEALFIKTEIPELGATISISSHRLFSPIDYCSVLQSMEPFQANQYLKDIINRKIEQLHSSSIPDSEKNSQKENVLIHLSTQLDSKELISKEDLLKTYPLAFQSFWAEKGEVEQIYDAVMLLQGRNEPVVHDDVVHQSELTQACI
;
A
#
# COMPACT_ATOMS: atom_id res chain seq x y z
N MET A 1 4.69 16.44 -2.04
CA MET A 1 4.32 16.86 -0.67
C MET A 1 2.85 17.25 -0.51
N ALA A 2 2.31 18.20 -1.29
CA ALA A 2 0.93 18.72 -1.13
C ALA A 2 -0.19 17.66 -1.30
N LEU A 3 -0.07 16.76 -2.28
CA LEU A 3 -1.07 15.71 -2.53
C LEU A 3 -1.27 14.78 -1.33
N GLY A 4 -0.18 14.42 -0.62
CA GLY A 4 -0.24 13.57 0.55
C GLY A 4 -0.94 14.24 1.74
N ILE A 5 -0.82 15.56 1.87
CA ILE A 5 -1.54 16.35 2.89
C ILE A 5 -3.03 16.37 2.56
N ILE A 6 -3.38 16.63 1.30
CA ILE A 6 -4.78 16.63 0.83
C ILE A 6 -5.43 15.26 1.03
N GLN A 7 -4.74 14.17 0.65
CA GLN A 7 -5.24 12.81 0.84
C GLN A 7 -5.52 12.50 2.32
N LYS A 8 -4.61 12.88 3.22
CA LYS A 8 -4.81 12.73 4.67
C LYS A 8 -6.00 13.55 5.15
N ALA A 9 -6.12 14.81 4.74
CA ALA A 9 -7.23 15.68 5.13
C ALA A 9 -8.59 15.12 4.68
N VAL A 10 -8.70 14.68 3.42
CA VAL A 10 -9.92 14.03 2.89
C VAL A 10 -10.27 12.80 3.71
N ALA A 11 -9.29 11.95 4.00
CA ALA A 11 -9.51 10.74 4.79
C ALA A 11 -9.96 11.05 6.24
N TYR A 12 -9.36 12.04 6.90
CA TYR A 12 -9.75 12.45 8.25
C TYR A 12 -11.15 13.03 8.31
N ILE A 13 -11.49 13.95 7.41
CA ILE A 13 -12.82 14.54 7.35
C ILE A 13 -13.85 13.43 7.11
N LYS A 14 -13.56 12.51 6.18
CA LYS A 14 -14.44 11.38 5.87
C LYS A 14 -14.64 10.46 7.08
N GLU A 15 -13.57 10.13 7.80
CA GLU A 15 -13.65 9.29 9.01
C GLU A 15 -14.46 9.95 10.13
N VAL A 16 -14.35 11.28 10.30
CA VAL A 16 -15.18 12.02 11.27
C VAL A 16 -16.66 11.99 10.87
N GLN A 17 -16.96 12.16 9.58
CA GLN A 17 -18.34 12.05 9.07
C GLN A 17 -18.87 10.61 9.26
N ASP A 18 -18.08 9.59 8.97
CA ASP A 18 -18.48 8.19 9.18
C ASP A 18 -18.78 7.90 10.66
N ILE A 19 -17.96 8.39 11.60
CA ILE A 19 -18.23 8.25 13.05
C ILE A 19 -19.58 8.89 13.40
N GLY A 20 -19.86 10.09 12.89
CA GLY A 20 -21.14 10.76 13.09
C GLY A 20 -22.30 9.95 12.53
N LEU A 21 -22.17 9.44 11.30
CA LEU A 21 -23.21 8.69 10.60
C LEU A 21 -23.52 7.37 11.32
N PHE A 22 -22.49 6.57 11.63
CA PHE A 22 -22.69 5.30 12.32
C PHE A 22 -23.08 5.50 13.79
N GLY A 23 -22.65 6.61 14.41
CA GLY A 23 -23.11 7.02 15.73
C GLY A 23 -24.62 7.28 15.78
N VAL A 24 -25.16 8.02 14.81
CA VAL A 24 -26.62 8.24 14.73
C VAL A 24 -27.37 6.97 14.32
N MET A 25 -26.78 6.10 13.49
CA MET A 25 -27.38 4.80 13.13
C MET A 25 -27.42 3.79 14.27
N ALA A 26 -26.64 4.00 15.34
CA ALA A 26 -26.64 3.10 16.50
C ALA A 26 -27.95 3.16 17.31
N ASP A 27 -28.73 4.25 17.19
CA ASP A 27 -30.05 4.38 17.81
C ASP A 27 -31.08 4.77 16.74
N SER A 28 -32.15 3.99 16.61
CA SER A 28 -33.18 4.23 15.61
C SER A 28 -33.91 5.58 15.79
N ARG A 29 -34.02 6.08 17.02
CA ARG A 29 -34.61 7.40 17.32
C ARG A 29 -33.69 8.53 16.88
N LEU A 30 -32.38 8.38 17.13
CA LEU A 30 -31.37 9.35 16.67
C LEU A 30 -31.29 9.35 15.15
N PHE A 31 -31.34 8.18 14.52
CA PHE A 31 -31.33 8.07 13.06
C PHE A 31 -32.57 8.69 12.42
N ALA A 32 -33.75 8.49 13.01
CA ALA A 32 -34.99 9.13 12.55
C ALA A 32 -34.93 10.66 12.72
N ALA A 33 -34.46 11.16 13.86
CA ALA A 33 -34.28 12.59 14.11
C ALA A 33 -33.24 13.20 13.15
N PHE A 34 -32.14 12.50 12.89
CA PHE A 34 -31.12 12.88 11.92
C PHE A 34 -31.72 12.98 10.51
N SER A 35 -32.47 11.97 10.07
CA SER A 35 -33.08 11.92 8.73
C SER A 35 -34.07 13.05 8.46
N GLY A 36 -34.70 13.59 9.51
CA GLY A 36 -35.56 14.77 9.42
C GLY A 36 -34.83 16.12 9.58
N SER A 37 -33.51 16.11 9.83
CA SER A 37 -32.73 17.31 10.12
C SER A 37 -32.02 17.89 8.89
N PRO A 38 -31.70 19.18 8.87
CA PRO A 38 -30.86 19.78 7.83
C PRO A 38 -29.49 19.10 7.67
N PHE A 39 -28.96 18.51 8.75
CA PHE A 39 -27.67 17.81 8.71
C PHE A 39 -27.69 16.61 7.76
N PHE A 40 -28.81 15.90 7.62
CA PHE A 40 -28.93 14.80 6.66
C PHE A 40 -28.70 15.26 5.21
N TYR A 41 -29.27 16.41 4.85
CA TYR A 41 -29.17 17.00 3.51
C TYR A 41 -27.77 17.51 3.17
N VAL A 42 -26.92 17.76 4.18
CA VAL A 42 -25.54 18.24 3.99
C VAL A 42 -24.55 17.10 4.12
N MET A 43 -24.70 16.28 5.15
CA MET A 43 -23.75 15.24 5.53
C MET A 43 -23.62 14.12 4.50
N LEU A 44 -24.74 13.56 4.01
CA LEU A 44 -24.68 12.45 3.06
C LEU A 44 -24.06 12.86 1.71
N PRO A 45 -24.46 13.99 1.09
CA PRO A 45 -23.81 14.48 -0.12
C PRO A 45 -22.34 14.80 0.10
N PHE A 46 -21.99 15.34 1.28
CA PHE A 46 -20.61 15.65 1.61
C PHE A 46 -19.73 14.39 1.72
N ILE A 47 -20.22 13.32 2.34
CA ILE A 47 -19.54 12.01 2.34
C ILE A 47 -19.33 11.51 0.90
N ALA A 48 -20.35 11.62 0.04
CA ALA A 48 -20.22 11.23 -1.36
C ALA A 48 -19.12 12.03 -2.09
N VAL A 49 -19.06 13.35 -1.91
CA VAL A 49 -17.99 14.20 -2.46
C VAL A 49 -16.61 13.75 -1.99
N LEU A 50 -16.46 13.44 -0.70
CA LEU A 50 -15.19 12.95 -0.15
C LEU A 50 -14.76 11.61 -0.77
N LEU A 51 -15.72 10.70 -1.02
CA LEU A 51 -15.45 9.44 -1.71
C LEU A 51 -15.05 9.67 -3.18
N THR A 52 -15.71 10.57 -3.89
CA THR A 52 -15.33 10.95 -5.26
C THR A 52 -13.94 11.59 -5.31
N LEU A 53 -13.61 12.47 -4.37
CA LEU A 53 -12.27 13.05 -4.24
C LEU A 53 -11.23 11.97 -3.96
N SER A 54 -11.53 11.00 -3.10
CA SER A 54 -10.64 9.87 -2.85
C SER A 54 -10.40 9.04 -4.11
N ALA A 55 -11.43 8.78 -4.91
CA ALA A 55 -11.28 8.07 -6.19
C ALA A 55 -10.46 8.89 -7.21
N ALA A 56 -10.67 10.21 -7.26
CA ALA A 56 -9.89 11.12 -8.10
C ALA A 56 -8.41 11.14 -7.69
N ILE A 57 -8.10 11.14 -6.39
CA ILE A 57 -6.72 11.03 -5.89
C ILE A 57 -6.09 9.69 -6.31
N SER A 58 -6.81 8.58 -6.18
CA SER A 58 -6.34 7.27 -6.67
C SER A 58 -6.08 7.27 -8.18
N GLY A 59 -6.96 7.90 -8.96
CA GLY A 59 -6.80 8.06 -10.41
C GLY A 59 -5.59 8.92 -10.76
N TYR A 60 -5.37 10.02 -10.03
CA TYR A 60 -4.18 10.85 -10.17
C TYR A 60 -2.90 10.05 -9.87
N GLN A 61 -2.88 9.31 -8.76
CA GLN A 61 -1.73 8.47 -8.39
C GLN A 61 -1.43 7.39 -9.45
N LEU A 62 -2.47 6.81 -10.07
CA LEU A 62 -2.30 5.88 -11.17
C LEU A 62 -1.78 6.56 -12.45
N ALA A 63 -2.26 7.77 -12.77
CA ALA A 63 -1.85 8.51 -13.96
C ALA A 63 -0.36 8.91 -13.91
N TYR A 64 0.11 9.33 -12.74
CA TYR A 64 1.49 9.76 -12.49
C TYR A 64 2.42 8.65 -11.99
N ALA A 65 1.93 7.41 -11.86
CA ALA A 65 2.76 6.30 -11.46
C ALA A 65 3.75 5.90 -12.56
N GLU A 66 5.03 5.87 -12.22
CA GLU A 66 6.09 5.29 -13.08
C GLU A 66 5.79 3.83 -13.42
N ASN A 67 5.35 3.06 -12.42
CA ASN A 67 4.89 1.68 -12.59
C ASN A 67 3.37 1.57 -12.32
N LYS A 68 2.61 1.29 -13.40
CA LYS A 68 1.15 1.08 -13.41
C LYS A 68 0.82 -0.39 -13.15
N ASN A 69 1.17 -0.85 -11.96
CA ASN A 69 0.99 -2.22 -11.53
C ASN A 69 -0.49 -2.57 -11.24
N PHE A 70 -0.76 -3.87 -11.10
CA PHE A 70 -2.09 -4.40 -10.78
C PHE A 70 -2.70 -3.76 -9.52
N ASP A 71 -1.93 -3.58 -8.44
CA ASP A 71 -2.45 -3.03 -7.18
C ASP A 71 -3.00 -1.60 -7.37
N LYS A 72 -2.32 -0.73 -8.14
CA LYS A 72 -2.79 0.63 -8.42
C LYS A 72 -4.03 0.65 -9.32
N TRP A 73 -4.06 -0.20 -10.34
CA TRP A 73 -5.24 -0.35 -11.21
C TRP A 73 -6.45 -0.88 -10.44
N PHE A 74 -6.24 -1.91 -9.63
CA PHE A 74 -7.30 -2.53 -8.85
C PHE A 74 -7.84 -1.57 -7.79
N ALA A 75 -6.96 -0.82 -7.12
CA ALA A 75 -7.37 0.24 -6.19
C ALA A 75 -8.17 1.35 -6.88
N PHE A 76 -7.76 1.79 -8.07
CA PHE A 76 -8.49 2.80 -8.84
C PHE A 76 -9.87 2.30 -9.25
N ILE A 77 -9.98 1.09 -9.83
CA ILE A 77 -11.26 0.52 -10.28
C ILE A 77 -12.20 0.32 -9.07
N ALA A 78 -11.70 -0.28 -7.99
CA ALA A 78 -12.50 -0.51 -6.79
C ALA A 78 -12.98 0.81 -6.17
N SER A 79 -12.10 1.81 -6.03
CA SER A 79 -12.47 3.12 -5.49
C SER A 79 -13.44 3.89 -6.39
N GLY A 80 -13.27 3.84 -7.71
CA GLY A 80 -14.17 4.47 -8.68
C GLY A 80 -15.58 3.87 -8.63
N VAL A 81 -15.70 2.54 -8.67
CA VAL A 81 -17.01 1.86 -8.59
C VAL A 81 -17.66 2.11 -7.23
N CYS A 82 -16.90 2.03 -6.13
CA CYS A 82 -17.41 2.36 -4.79
C CYS A 82 -17.92 3.81 -4.73
N ALA A 83 -17.16 4.78 -5.26
CA ALA A 83 -17.57 6.18 -5.26
C ALA A 83 -18.87 6.39 -6.05
N VAL A 84 -19.05 5.73 -7.19
CA VAL A 84 -20.30 5.80 -7.97
C VAL A 84 -21.48 5.22 -7.18
N LEU A 85 -21.33 3.99 -6.67
CA LEU A 85 -22.41 3.31 -5.92
C LEU A 85 -22.79 4.09 -4.65
N ALA A 86 -21.80 4.54 -3.88
CA ALA A 86 -22.03 5.35 -2.69
C ALA A 86 -22.65 6.71 -3.05
N SER A 87 -22.23 7.36 -4.15
CA SER A 87 -22.83 8.62 -4.58
C SER A 87 -24.29 8.44 -4.97
N VAL A 88 -24.62 7.41 -5.78
CA VAL A 88 -26.01 7.10 -6.14
C VAL A 88 -26.85 6.85 -4.89
N SER A 89 -26.30 6.12 -3.92
CA SER A 89 -26.99 5.88 -2.65
C SER A 89 -27.24 7.17 -1.86
N LEU A 90 -26.19 7.93 -1.57
CA LEU A 90 -26.22 9.06 -0.65
C LEU A 90 -26.94 10.28 -1.23
N TYR A 91 -26.67 10.63 -2.51
CA TYR A 91 -27.43 11.68 -3.20
C TYR A 91 -28.86 11.24 -3.48
N GLY A 92 -29.06 9.99 -3.91
CA GLY A 92 -30.39 9.45 -4.17
C GLY A 92 -31.28 9.47 -2.93
N ALA A 93 -30.73 9.13 -1.76
CA ALA A 93 -31.45 9.21 -0.48
C ALA A 93 -31.90 10.64 -0.16
N VAL A 94 -31.03 11.63 -0.40
CA VAL A 94 -31.35 13.05 -0.19
C VAL A 94 -32.42 13.55 -1.16
N ILE A 95 -32.26 13.27 -2.46
CA ILE A 95 -33.22 13.69 -3.50
C ILE A 95 -34.59 13.05 -3.26
N ALA A 96 -34.60 11.76 -2.95
CA ALA A 96 -35.84 11.04 -2.67
C ALA A 96 -36.55 11.57 -1.42
N SER A 97 -35.80 11.85 -0.35
CA SER A 97 -36.34 12.49 0.86
C SER A 97 -36.94 13.87 0.56
N ALA A 98 -36.25 14.70 -0.24
CA ALA A 98 -36.75 16.01 -0.66
C ALA A 98 -38.05 15.93 -1.48
N LEU A 99 -38.16 14.90 -2.33
CA LEU A 99 -39.36 14.62 -3.13
C LEU A 99 -40.45 13.84 -2.35
N LYS A 100 -40.21 13.52 -1.07
CA LYS A 100 -41.10 12.70 -0.22
C LYS A 100 -41.38 11.32 -0.82
N VAL A 101 -40.41 10.74 -1.51
CA VAL A 101 -40.45 9.37 -2.04
C VAL A 101 -39.41 8.48 -1.36
N THR A 102 -39.68 7.18 -1.30
CA THR A 102 -38.75 6.21 -0.70
C THR A 102 -37.76 5.70 -1.73
N PHE A 103 -36.46 5.92 -1.52
CA PHE A 103 -35.42 5.32 -2.35
C PHE A 103 -35.01 3.93 -1.83
N ALA A 104 -35.83 2.93 -2.10
CA ALA A 104 -35.63 1.56 -1.62
C ALA A 104 -34.30 0.92 -2.11
N ALA A 105 -33.80 1.34 -3.27
CA ALA A 105 -32.53 0.85 -3.81
C ALA A 105 -31.29 1.49 -3.16
N GLY A 106 -31.44 2.62 -2.45
CA GLY A 106 -30.32 3.35 -1.84
C GLY A 106 -29.47 2.50 -0.91
N PRO A 107 -30.06 1.83 0.09
CA PRO A 107 -29.30 0.96 0.99
C PRO A 107 -28.58 -0.19 0.28
N TRP A 108 -29.15 -0.72 -0.80
CA TRP A 108 -28.50 -1.77 -1.62
C TRP A 108 -27.24 -1.24 -2.30
N PHE A 109 -27.30 -0.05 -2.92
CA PHE A 109 -26.11 0.57 -3.51
C PHE A 109 -25.03 0.85 -2.46
N PHE A 110 -25.42 1.27 -1.26
CA PHE A 110 -24.46 1.50 -0.18
C PHE A 110 -23.80 0.19 0.28
N LEU A 111 -24.61 -0.85 0.48
CA LEU A 111 -24.13 -2.18 0.84
C LEU A 111 -23.20 -2.75 -0.23
N SER A 112 -23.57 -2.66 -1.51
CA SER A 112 -22.72 -3.11 -2.62
C SER A 112 -21.38 -2.38 -2.66
N SER A 113 -21.36 -1.07 -2.37
CA SER A 113 -20.11 -0.32 -2.23
C SER A 113 -19.25 -0.85 -1.07
N ALA A 114 -19.85 -1.08 0.10
CA ALA A 114 -19.11 -1.58 1.27
C ALA A 114 -18.58 -3.00 1.05
N VAL A 115 -19.37 -3.87 0.43
CA VAL A 115 -18.99 -5.24 0.09
C VAL A 115 -17.89 -5.26 -0.97
N LEU A 116 -17.96 -4.42 -2.00
CA LEU A 116 -16.91 -4.33 -3.02
C LEU A 116 -15.59 -3.84 -2.42
N ALA A 117 -15.64 -2.82 -1.56
CA ALA A 117 -14.47 -2.38 -0.80
C ALA A 117 -13.93 -3.53 0.08
N GLY A 118 -14.81 -4.30 0.72
CA GLY A 118 -14.44 -5.45 1.53
C GLY A 118 -13.74 -6.54 0.71
N LEU A 119 -14.26 -6.85 -0.48
CA LEU A 119 -13.65 -7.80 -1.40
C LEU A 119 -12.26 -7.33 -1.84
N HIS A 120 -12.12 -6.06 -2.20
CA HIS A 120 -10.81 -5.47 -2.52
C HIS A 120 -9.82 -5.64 -1.35
N GLN A 121 -10.23 -5.32 -0.12
CA GLN A 121 -9.37 -5.47 1.06
C GLN A 121 -9.07 -6.93 1.40
N GLY A 122 -10.02 -7.84 1.19
CA GLY A 122 -9.83 -9.28 1.35
C GLY A 122 -8.79 -9.86 0.37
N ILE A 123 -8.84 -9.41 -0.90
CA ILE A 123 -7.83 -9.77 -1.90
C ILE A 123 -6.46 -9.22 -1.48
N MET A 124 -6.38 -7.94 -1.10
CA MET A 124 -5.13 -7.33 -0.66
C MET A 124 -4.57 -7.96 0.61
N LEU A 125 -5.43 -8.40 1.54
CA LEU A 125 -5.05 -9.18 2.71
C LEU A 125 -4.40 -10.51 2.29
N GLY A 126 -5.07 -11.28 1.45
CA GLY A 126 -4.57 -12.57 0.96
C GLY A 126 -3.24 -12.44 0.22
N ILE A 127 -3.13 -11.43 -0.64
CA ILE A 127 -1.90 -11.11 -1.37
C ILE A 127 -0.76 -10.75 -0.41
N ASN A 128 -1.00 -9.88 0.58
CA ASN A 128 0.04 -9.47 1.53
C ASN A 128 0.47 -10.62 2.45
N ILE A 129 -0.44 -11.49 2.87
CA ILE A 129 -0.09 -12.72 3.61
C ILE A 129 0.79 -13.62 2.72
N TYR A 130 0.40 -13.84 1.47
CA TYR A 130 1.17 -14.64 0.53
C TYR A 130 2.57 -14.06 0.32
N ARG A 131 2.70 -12.74 0.11
CA ARG A 131 3.99 -12.04 0.01
C ARG A 131 4.83 -12.19 1.28
N ALA A 132 4.23 -12.06 2.46
CA ALA A 132 4.92 -12.26 3.73
C ALA A 132 5.45 -13.69 3.91
N CYS A 133 4.70 -14.69 3.44
CA CYS A 133 5.13 -16.11 3.47
C CYS A 133 6.27 -16.39 2.49
N MET A 134 6.32 -15.68 1.36
CA MET A 134 7.36 -15.86 0.33
C MET A 134 8.61 -15.02 0.60
N SER A 135 8.52 -14.01 1.45
CA SER A 135 9.64 -13.14 1.84
C SER A 135 10.56 -13.82 2.85
N LEU A 136 11.85 -13.47 2.80
CA LEU A 136 12.86 -14.01 3.73
C LEU A 136 12.48 -13.80 5.21
N THR A 137 12.73 -14.80 6.05
CA THR A 137 12.58 -14.73 7.51
C THR A 137 13.42 -13.60 8.08
N GLY A 138 12.81 -12.72 8.88
CA GLY A 138 13.52 -11.61 9.50
C GLY A 138 13.84 -10.44 8.56
N SER A 139 13.34 -10.41 7.33
CA SER A 139 13.53 -9.27 6.42
C SER A 139 12.56 -8.11 6.72
N ALA A 140 12.99 -6.88 6.39
CA ALA A 140 12.15 -5.70 6.49
C ALA A 140 10.93 -5.77 5.55
N GLN A 141 11.10 -6.38 4.37
CA GLN A 141 10.05 -6.64 3.39
C GLN A 141 8.96 -7.55 3.95
N ARG A 142 9.33 -8.67 4.59
CA ARG A 142 8.36 -9.57 5.24
C ARG A 142 7.53 -8.82 6.28
N MET A 143 8.20 -8.03 7.13
CA MET A 143 7.51 -7.29 8.17
C MET A 143 6.60 -6.19 7.63
N HIS A 144 6.99 -5.53 6.54
CA HIS A 144 6.14 -4.59 5.83
C HIS A 144 4.84 -5.25 5.35
N PHE A 145 4.92 -6.44 4.73
CA PHE A 145 3.74 -7.16 4.28
C PHE A 145 2.87 -7.67 5.43
N ILE A 146 3.45 -8.09 6.56
CA ILE A 146 2.69 -8.42 7.77
C ILE A 146 1.93 -7.19 8.29
N GLN A 147 2.58 -6.03 8.38
CA GLN A 147 1.93 -4.78 8.76
C GLN A 147 0.79 -4.40 7.81
N ALA A 148 1.01 -4.54 6.50
CA ALA A 148 -0.01 -4.26 5.49
C ALA A 148 -1.18 -5.25 5.56
N ALA A 149 -0.91 -6.54 5.79
CA ALA A 149 -1.94 -7.55 6.01
C ALA A 149 -2.80 -7.23 7.24
N LEU A 150 -2.18 -6.90 8.37
CA LEU A 150 -2.92 -6.51 9.59
C LEU A 150 -3.77 -5.25 9.37
N SER A 151 -3.24 -4.26 8.64
CA SER A 151 -4.00 -3.08 8.25
C SER A 151 -5.21 -3.45 7.39
N ASN A 152 -5.04 -4.31 6.39
CA ASN A 152 -6.14 -4.76 5.53
C ASN A 152 -7.18 -5.57 6.30
N ALA A 153 -6.76 -6.43 7.24
CA ALA A 153 -7.65 -7.18 8.11
C ALA A 153 -8.47 -6.27 9.02
N PHE A 154 -7.84 -5.23 9.58
CA PHE A 154 -8.53 -4.22 10.39
C PHE A 154 -9.60 -3.48 9.57
N ILE A 155 -9.25 -3.01 8.36
CA ILE A 155 -10.21 -2.33 7.47
C ILE A 155 -11.31 -3.29 7.02
N LEU A 156 -11.00 -4.56 6.77
CA LEU A 156 -12.00 -5.57 6.45
C LEU A 156 -13.01 -5.74 7.59
N GLY A 157 -12.55 -5.84 8.84
CA GLY A 157 -13.42 -5.88 10.02
C GLY A 157 -14.31 -4.65 10.15
N LEU A 158 -13.77 -3.45 9.90
CA LEU A 158 -14.55 -2.22 9.84
C LEU A 158 -15.64 -2.27 8.74
N LEU A 159 -15.29 -2.70 7.53
CA LEU A 159 -16.24 -2.81 6.41
C LEU A 159 -17.31 -3.87 6.66
N THR A 160 -16.99 -4.96 7.37
CA THR A 160 -17.97 -5.95 7.82
C THR A 160 -18.95 -5.31 8.82
N ALA A 161 -18.47 -4.53 9.79
CA ALA A 161 -19.34 -3.82 10.73
C ALA A 161 -20.25 -2.80 10.00
N ILE A 162 -19.71 -2.04 9.05
CA ILE A 162 -20.49 -1.12 8.20
C ILE A 162 -21.55 -1.87 7.40
N SER A 163 -21.19 -2.98 6.75
CA SER A 163 -22.12 -3.80 5.97
C SER A 163 -23.24 -4.36 6.84
N GLY A 164 -22.91 -4.81 8.06
CA GLY A 164 -23.89 -5.23 9.06
C GLY A 164 -24.82 -4.09 9.48
N ALA A 165 -24.28 -2.88 9.72
CA ALA A 165 -25.08 -1.71 10.07
C ALA A 165 -26.06 -1.35 8.96
N ILE A 166 -25.61 -1.29 7.70
CA ILE A 166 -26.48 -1.02 6.54
C ILE A 166 -27.56 -2.11 6.43
N THR A 167 -27.18 -3.38 6.56
CA THR A 167 -28.09 -4.51 6.45
C THR A 167 -29.18 -4.44 7.52
N PHE A 168 -28.82 -4.42 8.80
CA PHE A 168 -29.78 -4.53 9.89
C PHE A 168 -30.48 -3.22 10.27
N VAL A 169 -29.90 -2.05 9.96
CA VAL A 169 -30.54 -0.75 10.22
C VAL A 169 -31.39 -0.29 9.03
N MET A 170 -30.92 -0.48 7.79
CA MET A 170 -31.59 0.07 6.61
C MET A 170 -32.38 -0.96 5.79
N LEU A 171 -31.90 -2.20 5.65
CA LEU A 171 -32.54 -3.21 4.80
C LEU A 171 -33.48 -4.15 5.58
N THR A 172 -33.09 -4.56 6.77
CA THR A 172 -33.81 -5.53 7.62
C THR A 172 -33.95 -5.02 9.05
N PRO A 173 -34.81 -4.00 9.29
CA PRO A 173 -35.02 -3.41 10.63
C PRO A 173 -35.70 -4.35 11.64
N VAL A 174 -35.83 -5.64 11.31
CA VAL A 174 -36.41 -6.70 12.16
C VAL A 174 -35.46 -7.07 13.31
N ALA A 175 -34.16 -6.80 13.18
CA ALA A 175 -33.14 -7.06 14.20
C ALA A 175 -32.41 -5.78 14.62
N PRO A 176 -33.11 -4.81 15.24
CA PRO A 176 -32.55 -3.49 15.55
C PRO A 176 -31.34 -3.57 16.48
N MET A 177 -31.32 -4.53 17.41
CA MET A 177 -30.18 -4.75 18.31
C MET A 177 -28.90 -5.13 17.56
N LEU A 178 -28.99 -5.97 16.51
CA LEU A 178 -27.84 -6.30 15.67
C LEU A 178 -27.36 -5.08 14.89
N GLY A 179 -28.31 -4.28 14.36
CA GLY A 179 -28.01 -3.02 13.70
C GLY A 179 -27.26 -2.04 14.62
N THR A 180 -27.74 -1.86 15.85
CA THR A 180 -27.08 -1.03 16.87
C THR A 180 -25.67 -1.52 17.18
N VAL A 181 -25.48 -2.82 17.41
CA VAL A 181 -24.15 -3.39 17.71
C VAL A 181 -23.20 -3.18 16.54
N CYS A 182 -23.65 -3.45 15.30
CA CYS A 182 -22.83 -3.23 14.11
C CYS A 182 -22.49 -1.75 13.91
N ALA A 183 -23.45 -0.83 14.07
CA ALA A 183 -23.24 0.60 13.91
C ALA A 183 -22.30 1.17 14.98
N ALA A 184 -22.49 0.78 16.26
CA ALA A 184 -21.59 1.15 17.34
C ALA A 184 -20.17 0.60 17.12
N THR A 185 -20.06 -0.65 16.65
CA THR A 185 -18.76 -1.26 16.31
C THR A 185 -18.09 -0.52 15.15
N ALA A 186 -18.84 -0.13 14.11
CA ALA A 186 -18.31 0.64 12.98
C ALA A 186 -17.81 2.02 13.42
N ALA A 187 -18.58 2.73 14.25
CA ALA A 187 -18.17 4.01 14.82
C ALA A 187 -16.90 3.87 15.69
N PHE A 188 -16.85 2.84 16.55
CA PHE A 188 -15.70 2.56 17.41
C PHE A 188 -14.44 2.23 16.62
N LEU A 189 -14.51 1.32 15.64
CA LEU A 189 -13.37 0.96 14.79
C LEU A 189 -12.91 2.13 13.92
N THR A 190 -13.84 2.96 13.43
CA THR A 190 -13.46 4.19 12.70
C THR A 190 -12.74 5.17 13.62
N GLY A 191 -13.21 5.33 14.85
CA GLY A 191 -12.55 6.13 15.88
C GLY A 191 -11.15 5.61 16.22
N LEU A 192 -10.98 4.30 16.39
CA LEU A 192 -9.67 3.68 16.60
C LEU A 192 -8.72 3.91 15.43
N ASN A 193 -9.19 3.80 14.18
CA ASN A 193 -8.38 4.08 12.99
C ASN A 193 -7.93 5.55 12.96
N LEU A 194 -8.83 6.48 13.27
CA LEU A 194 -8.52 7.90 13.34
C LEU A 194 -7.46 8.18 14.42
N LEU A 195 -7.66 7.65 15.63
CA LEU A 195 -6.70 7.75 16.73
C LEU A 195 -5.35 7.15 16.34
N TRP A 196 -5.34 5.95 15.76
CA TRP A 196 -4.12 5.31 15.27
C TRP A 196 -3.37 6.22 14.32
N ARG A 197 -4.05 6.91 13.40
CA ARG A 197 -3.39 7.84 12.47
C ARG A 197 -2.86 9.09 13.15
N MET A 198 -3.55 9.61 14.18
CA MET A 198 -3.16 10.81 14.93
C MET A 198 -2.03 10.58 15.93
N ILE A 199 -1.84 9.34 16.42
CA ILE A 199 -0.81 9.01 17.40
C ILE A 199 0.61 9.32 16.86
N PRO A 200 1.50 9.92 17.68
CA PRO A 200 2.89 10.20 17.32
C PRO A 200 3.68 8.96 16.89
N TYR A 201 4.71 9.16 16.06
CA TYR A 201 5.55 8.07 15.56
C TYR A 201 6.16 7.22 16.69
N ASN A 202 6.67 7.86 17.75
CA ASN A 202 7.31 7.17 18.88
C ASN A 202 6.37 6.16 19.55
N TRP A 203 5.09 6.50 19.69
CA TRP A 203 4.10 5.62 20.31
C TRP A 203 3.73 4.47 19.37
N LYS A 204 3.56 4.75 18.08
CA LYS A 204 3.36 3.70 17.07
C LYS A 204 4.52 2.70 17.06
N TYR A 205 5.74 3.21 17.19
CA TYR A 205 6.95 2.40 17.27
C TYR A 205 6.93 1.51 18.51
N SER A 206 6.68 2.07 19.71
CA SER A 206 6.57 1.28 20.95
C SER A 206 5.49 0.20 20.88
N ILE A 207 4.33 0.51 20.27
CA ILE A 207 3.25 -0.47 20.08
C ILE A 207 3.70 -1.59 19.13
N LYS A 208 4.32 -1.23 17.99
CA LYS A 208 4.83 -2.22 17.03
C LYS A 208 5.91 -3.10 17.64
N ASP A 209 6.81 -2.53 18.46
CA ASP A 209 7.84 -3.27 19.20
C ASP A 209 7.21 -4.24 20.19
N PHE A 210 6.22 -3.80 20.97
CA PHE A 210 5.51 -4.66 21.92
C PHE A 210 4.91 -5.90 21.24
N PHE A 211 4.33 -5.72 20.05
CA PHE A 211 3.78 -6.83 19.26
C PHE A 211 4.81 -7.58 18.41
N HIS A 212 6.09 -7.21 18.45
CA HIS A 212 7.16 -7.76 17.60
C HIS A 212 6.86 -7.66 16.10
N ILE A 213 6.09 -6.65 15.71
CA ILE A 213 5.71 -6.37 14.32
C ILE A 213 6.59 -5.23 13.76
N ASN A 214 7.53 -4.70 14.54
CA ASN A 214 8.37 -3.63 14.06
C ASN A 214 9.35 -4.12 12.99
N LYS A 215 9.67 -3.24 12.03
CA LYS A 215 10.67 -3.57 11.01
C LYS A 215 12.02 -3.78 11.71
N PRO A 216 12.79 -4.82 11.35
CA PRO A 216 14.14 -4.99 11.88
C PRO A 216 14.93 -3.70 11.63
N ILE A 217 15.48 -3.13 12.70
CA ILE A 217 16.31 -1.92 12.61
C ILE A 217 17.56 -2.31 11.85
N VAL A 218 17.73 -1.78 10.65
CA VAL A 218 19.04 -1.78 9.99
C VAL A 218 19.85 -0.73 10.74
N ILE A 219 20.72 -1.20 11.62
CA ILE A 219 21.61 -0.34 12.40
C ILE A 219 22.56 0.32 11.38
N ASN A 220 22.46 1.65 11.22
CA ASN A 220 23.49 2.43 10.54
C ASN A 220 24.81 2.20 11.29
N PHE A 221 25.84 1.72 10.58
CA PHE A 221 27.19 1.47 11.08
C PHE A 221 27.88 2.77 11.53
N GLY A 222 27.42 3.33 12.65
CA GLY A 222 28.00 4.49 13.29
C GLY A 222 27.96 4.40 14.82
N ASN A 223 27.05 3.62 15.41
CA ASN A 223 27.02 3.41 16.85
C ASN A 223 26.41 2.04 17.19
N LEU A 224 27.07 1.35 18.11
CA LEU A 224 26.69 0.13 18.84
C LEU A 224 27.00 -1.23 18.21
N GLU A 225 28.07 -1.79 18.78
CA GLU A 225 28.35 -3.20 19.04
C GLU A 225 27.10 -4.11 19.10
N ALA A 226 27.18 -5.20 18.34
CA ALA A 226 26.66 -6.52 18.69
C ALA A 226 25.16 -6.63 19.02
N LEU A 227 24.32 -6.49 18.00
CA LEU A 227 23.08 -7.27 17.91
C LEU A 227 23.09 -8.04 16.58
N PHE A 228 23.78 -9.19 16.60
CA PHE A 228 23.72 -10.21 15.56
C PHE A 228 22.28 -10.75 15.45
N ILE A 229 21.40 -10.02 14.77
CA ILE A 229 20.32 -10.66 14.04
C ILE A 229 21.03 -11.27 12.83
N LYS A 230 21.42 -12.54 12.97
CA LYS A 230 21.94 -13.37 11.90
C LYS A 230 20.85 -13.47 10.84
N THR A 231 20.75 -12.46 9.97
CA THR A 231 20.05 -12.59 8.70
C THR A 231 20.87 -13.64 7.99
N GLU A 232 20.36 -14.86 7.88
CA GLU A 232 20.97 -15.87 7.02
C GLU A 232 21.04 -15.23 5.64
N ILE A 233 22.23 -14.76 5.27
CA ILE A 233 22.51 -14.26 3.92
C ILE A 233 22.14 -15.45 3.04
N PRO A 234 21.10 -15.34 2.19
CA PRO A 234 20.67 -16.46 1.40
C PRO A 234 21.87 -16.90 0.57
N GLU A 235 22.32 -18.14 0.77
CA GLU A 235 23.40 -18.71 -0.03
C GLU A 235 23.01 -18.55 -1.50
N LEU A 236 23.95 -18.07 -2.32
CA LEU A 236 23.78 -17.81 -3.75
C LEU A 236 23.35 -19.06 -4.56
N GLY A 237 23.37 -20.25 -3.94
CA GLY A 237 22.84 -21.52 -4.44
C GLY A 237 21.39 -21.83 -4.03
N ALA A 238 20.93 -21.35 -2.87
CA ALA A 238 19.53 -21.49 -2.43
C ALA A 238 18.57 -20.63 -3.27
N THR A 239 19.07 -19.56 -3.90
CA THR A 239 18.34 -18.77 -4.90
C THR A 239 18.08 -19.52 -6.21
N ILE A 240 18.85 -20.58 -6.51
CA ILE A 240 18.75 -21.37 -7.75
C ILE A 240 17.59 -22.39 -7.68
N SER A 241 17.23 -22.90 -6.49
CA SER A 241 16.14 -23.87 -6.34
C SER A 241 14.74 -23.23 -6.25
N ILE A 242 14.69 -21.90 -6.33
CA ILE A 242 13.47 -21.12 -6.22
C ILE A 242 12.82 -21.05 -7.61
N SER A 243 11.87 -21.96 -7.83
CA SER A 243 11.25 -22.24 -9.13
C SER A 243 10.81 -21.01 -9.94
N SER A 244 10.91 -21.15 -11.27
CA SER A 244 10.51 -20.21 -12.33
C SER A 244 9.01 -19.85 -12.38
N HIS A 245 8.23 -20.20 -11.36
CA HIS A 245 6.77 -20.00 -11.30
C HIS A 245 6.32 -19.05 -10.20
N ARG A 246 7.21 -18.23 -9.63
CA ARG A 246 6.84 -17.30 -8.56
C ARG A 246 6.30 -15.98 -9.10
N LEU A 247 5.24 -15.50 -8.46
CA LEU A 247 4.57 -14.23 -8.77
C LEU A 247 5.26 -13.01 -8.13
N PHE A 248 6.10 -13.23 -7.10
CA PHE A 248 6.71 -12.20 -6.27
C PHE A 248 8.19 -12.48 -5.98
N SER A 249 8.99 -11.42 -5.85
CA SER A 249 10.41 -11.47 -5.54
C SER A 249 10.62 -11.73 -4.04
N PRO A 250 11.37 -12.79 -3.67
CA PRO A 250 11.61 -13.13 -2.27
C PRO A 250 12.67 -12.24 -1.58
N ILE A 251 13.44 -11.46 -2.35
CA ILE A 251 14.64 -10.77 -1.88
C ILE A 251 14.52 -9.27 -2.14
N ASP A 252 14.79 -8.50 -1.09
CA ASP A 252 15.05 -7.06 -1.15
C ASP A 252 16.58 -6.84 -1.16
N TYR A 253 17.13 -6.64 -2.36
CA TYR A 253 18.58 -6.47 -2.55
C TYR A 253 19.16 -5.30 -1.75
N CYS A 254 18.39 -4.23 -1.53
CA CYS A 254 18.86 -3.08 -0.74
C CYS A 254 19.10 -3.48 0.72
N SER A 255 18.16 -4.23 1.31
CA SER A 255 18.30 -4.71 2.69
C SER A 255 19.50 -5.66 2.88
N VAL A 256 19.79 -6.48 1.86
CA VAL A 256 20.92 -7.41 1.86
C VAL A 256 22.25 -6.66 1.76
N LEU A 257 22.36 -5.67 0.86
CA LEU A 257 23.58 -4.85 0.74
C LEU A 257 23.85 -4.03 2.00
N GLN A 258 22.80 -3.60 2.71
CA GLN A 258 22.96 -2.79 3.92
C GLN A 258 23.69 -3.53 5.05
N SER A 259 23.57 -4.86 5.12
CA SER A 259 24.26 -5.70 6.11
C SER A 259 25.65 -6.16 5.69
N MET A 260 26.08 -5.85 4.46
CA MET A 260 27.38 -6.23 3.90
C MET A 260 28.40 -5.09 3.93
N GLU A 261 29.68 -5.45 4.00
CA GLU A 261 30.78 -4.51 3.77
C GLU A 261 30.78 -4.02 2.30
N PRO A 262 31.18 -2.76 2.01
CA PRO A 262 31.08 -2.18 0.66
C PRO A 262 31.74 -3.02 -0.44
N PHE A 263 32.87 -3.66 -0.15
CA PHE A 263 33.57 -4.52 -1.12
C PHE A 263 32.78 -5.81 -1.42
N GLN A 264 32.25 -6.47 -0.39
CA GLN A 264 31.42 -7.68 -0.54
C GLN A 264 30.09 -7.35 -1.23
N ALA A 265 29.50 -6.20 -0.89
CA ALA A 265 28.29 -5.67 -1.51
C ALA A 265 28.47 -5.42 -3.01
N ASN A 266 29.60 -4.86 -3.44
CA ASN A 266 29.93 -4.66 -4.86
C ASN A 266 30.05 -6.00 -5.60
N GLN A 267 30.81 -6.96 -5.06
CA GLN A 267 30.95 -8.29 -5.67
C GLN A 267 29.61 -9.02 -5.77
N TYR A 268 28.81 -9.00 -4.70
CA TYR A 268 27.48 -9.61 -4.67
C TYR A 268 26.56 -9.04 -5.76
N LEU A 269 26.57 -7.72 -5.95
CA LEU A 269 25.74 -7.06 -6.96
C LEU A 269 26.19 -7.37 -8.39
N LYS A 270 27.51 -7.42 -8.65
CA LYS A 270 28.07 -7.88 -9.94
C LYS A 270 27.64 -9.31 -10.26
N ASP A 271 27.73 -10.21 -9.29
CA ASP A 271 27.34 -11.60 -9.47
C ASP A 271 25.85 -11.73 -9.78
N ILE A 272 24.99 -10.95 -9.13
CA ILE A 272 23.54 -10.92 -9.44
C ILE A 272 23.28 -10.40 -10.84
N ILE A 273 23.90 -9.28 -11.22
CA ILE A 273 23.71 -8.66 -12.54
C ILE A 273 24.14 -9.62 -13.64
N ASN A 274 25.34 -10.21 -13.55
CA ASN A 274 25.87 -11.12 -14.55
C ASN A 274 25.01 -12.38 -14.68
N ARG A 275 24.62 -12.99 -13.56
CA ARG A 275 23.70 -14.15 -13.57
C ARG A 275 22.35 -13.81 -14.18
N LYS A 276 21.86 -12.58 -13.99
CA LYS A 276 20.58 -12.18 -14.57
C LYS A 276 20.65 -12.00 -16.08
N ILE A 277 21.76 -11.45 -16.57
CA ILE A 277 22.06 -11.39 -18.00
C ILE A 277 22.11 -12.82 -18.59
N GLU A 278 22.82 -13.74 -17.93
CA GLU A 278 22.89 -15.15 -18.36
C GLU A 278 21.50 -15.83 -18.40
N GLN A 279 20.63 -15.56 -17.42
CA GLN A 279 19.26 -16.07 -17.43
C GLN A 279 18.46 -15.54 -18.62
N LEU A 280 18.59 -14.25 -18.94
CA LEU A 280 17.93 -13.61 -20.08
C LEU A 280 18.41 -14.17 -21.43
N HIS A 281 19.67 -14.63 -21.49
CA HIS A 281 20.22 -15.34 -22.66
C HIS A 281 19.86 -16.82 -22.74
N SER A 282 19.23 -17.39 -21.70
CA SER A 282 18.87 -18.80 -21.70
C SER A 282 17.80 -19.08 -22.77
N SER A 283 17.99 -20.17 -23.53
CA SER A 283 17.08 -20.61 -24.61
C SER A 283 15.64 -20.90 -24.17
N SER A 284 15.38 -20.88 -22.86
CA SER A 284 14.06 -21.08 -22.24
C SER A 284 13.20 -19.82 -22.16
N ILE A 285 13.80 -18.63 -22.34
CA ILE A 285 13.09 -17.36 -22.27
C ILE A 285 12.84 -16.88 -23.69
N PRO A 286 11.58 -16.56 -24.07
CA PRO A 286 11.31 -16.03 -25.40
C PRO A 286 11.95 -14.65 -25.58
N ASP A 287 12.61 -14.46 -26.70
CA ASP A 287 13.11 -13.15 -27.14
C ASP A 287 11.92 -12.18 -27.24
N SER A 288 11.96 -11.16 -26.40
CA SER A 288 10.96 -10.09 -26.41
C SER A 288 11.66 -8.76 -26.24
N GLU A 289 11.07 -7.70 -26.81
CA GLU A 289 11.57 -6.33 -26.66
C GLU A 289 11.76 -5.95 -25.18
N LYS A 290 10.85 -6.43 -24.32
CA LYS A 290 10.94 -6.26 -22.87
C LYS A 290 12.21 -6.89 -22.28
N ASN A 291 12.56 -8.11 -22.70
CA ASN A 291 13.75 -8.80 -22.19
C ASN A 291 15.04 -8.14 -22.69
N SER A 292 15.07 -7.69 -23.94
CA SER A 292 16.19 -6.90 -24.47
C SER A 292 16.38 -5.58 -23.73
N GLN A 293 15.30 -4.85 -23.41
CA GLN A 293 15.39 -3.63 -22.60
C GLN A 293 15.90 -3.91 -21.18
N LYS A 294 15.47 -5.01 -20.53
CA LYS A 294 15.98 -5.43 -19.21
C LYS A 294 17.47 -5.73 -19.25
N GLU A 295 17.91 -6.46 -20.26
CA GLU A 295 19.31 -6.80 -20.46
C GLU A 295 20.18 -5.53 -20.64
N ASN A 296 19.76 -4.62 -21.51
CA ASN A 296 20.47 -3.36 -21.75
C ASN A 296 20.61 -2.53 -20.47
N VAL A 297 19.57 -2.47 -19.65
CA VAL A 297 19.64 -1.79 -18.33
C VAL A 297 20.64 -2.49 -17.42
N LEU A 298 20.63 -3.82 -17.34
CA LEU A 298 21.56 -4.57 -16.50
C LEU A 298 23.03 -4.42 -16.95
N ILE A 299 23.29 -4.42 -18.26
CA ILE A 299 24.63 -4.15 -18.82
C ILE A 299 25.07 -2.71 -18.49
N HIS A 300 24.17 -1.74 -18.63
CA HIS A 300 24.45 -0.35 -18.29
C HIS A 300 24.78 -0.20 -16.79
N LEU A 301 24.00 -0.85 -15.92
CA LEU A 301 24.26 -0.86 -14.48
C LEU A 301 25.58 -1.55 -14.13
N SER A 302 25.91 -2.67 -14.78
CA SER A 302 27.18 -3.38 -14.57
C SER A 302 28.39 -2.51 -14.92
N THR A 303 28.32 -1.81 -16.05
CA THR A 303 29.44 -0.98 -16.53
C THR A 303 29.62 0.30 -15.71
N GLN A 304 28.54 0.86 -15.16
CA GLN A 304 28.59 2.06 -14.32
C GLN A 304 28.70 1.77 -12.81
N LEU A 305 28.65 0.50 -12.39
CA LEU A 305 28.73 0.14 -10.97
C LEU A 305 30.03 0.62 -10.30
N ASP A 306 31.14 0.57 -11.03
CA ASP A 306 32.45 1.05 -10.56
C ASP A 306 32.71 2.52 -10.92
N SER A 307 31.83 3.16 -11.70
CA SER A 307 31.97 4.56 -12.08
C SER A 307 31.40 5.47 -10.98
N LYS A 308 31.92 6.70 -10.90
CA LYS A 308 31.39 7.76 -10.01
C LYS A 308 30.22 8.53 -10.64
N GLU A 309 29.76 8.12 -11.81
CA GLU A 309 28.66 8.81 -12.50
C GLU A 309 27.34 8.33 -11.90
N LEU A 310 26.55 9.29 -11.39
CA LEU A 310 25.23 9.04 -10.85
C LEU A 310 24.28 8.63 -11.97
N ILE A 311 23.61 7.49 -11.79
CA ILE A 311 22.70 6.92 -12.79
C ILE A 311 21.30 7.50 -12.60
N SER A 312 20.84 8.31 -13.55
CA SER A 312 19.51 8.92 -13.52
C SER A 312 18.41 7.91 -13.86
N LYS A 313 17.49 7.68 -12.91
CA LYS A 313 16.31 6.81 -13.13
C LYS A 313 15.42 7.34 -14.26
N GLU A 314 15.25 8.66 -14.34
CA GLU A 314 14.39 9.30 -15.34
C GLU A 314 14.90 9.04 -16.77
N ASP A 315 16.21 9.04 -16.95
CA ASP A 315 16.82 8.80 -18.26
C ASP A 315 16.75 7.33 -18.67
N LEU A 316 16.90 6.42 -17.70
CA LEU A 316 16.66 4.99 -17.92
C LEU A 316 15.19 4.67 -18.18
N LEU A 317 14.25 5.35 -17.53
CA LEU A 317 12.82 5.18 -17.78
C LEU A 317 12.41 5.70 -19.16
N LYS A 318 13.02 6.79 -19.64
CA LYS A 318 12.79 7.30 -21.00
C LYS A 318 13.37 6.35 -22.07
N THR A 319 14.55 5.80 -21.81
CA THR A 319 15.29 4.98 -22.78
C THR A 319 14.82 3.52 -22.80
N TYR A 320 14.48 2.96 -21.64
CA TYR A 320 14.11 1.55 -21.46
C TYR A 320 12.82 1.40 -20.62
N PRO A 321 11.68 1.95 -21.07
CA PRO A 321 10.45 1.98 -20.27
C PRO A 321 9.93 0.60 -19.90
N LEU A 322 10.14 -0.43 -20.74
CA LEU A 322 9.64 -1.79 -20.51
C LEU A 322 10.48 -2.56 -19.48
N ALA A 323 11.72 -2.13 -19.22
CA ALA A 323 12.61 -2.77 -18.25
C ALA A 323 12.08 -2.64 -16.81
N PHE A 324 11.47 -1.49 -16.52
CA PHE A 324 10.93 -1.14 -15.20
C PHE A 324 9.44 -1.50 -15.04
N GLN A 325 8.76 -1.95 -16.10
CA GLN A 325 7.36 -2.37 -16.02
C GLN A 325 7.22 -3.74 -15.34
N SER A 326 6.68 -3.73 -14.13
CA SER A 326 6.21 -4.93 -13.44
C SER A 326 4.68 -4.94 -13.43
N PHE A 327 4.07 -5.98 -14.00
CA PHE A 327 2.62 -6.14 -13.98
C PHE A 327 2.10 -6.39 -12.57
N TRP A 328 2.85 -7.16 -11.79
CA TRP A 328 2.57 -7.43 -10.39
C TRP A 328 2.99 -6.24 -9.52
N ALA A 329 2.45 -6.16 -8.32
CA ALA A 329 2.56 -4.95 -7.50
C ALA A 329 3.97 -4.59 -7.04
N GLU A 330 4.89 -5.53 -7.09
CA GLU A 330 6.27 -5.32 -6.68
C GLU A 330 7.06 -4.62 -7.77
N LYS A 331 8.06 -3.85 -7.33
CA LYS A 331 9.12 -3.37 -8.21
C LYS A 331 9.66 -4.53 -9.03
N GLY A 332 9.90 -4.29 -10.31
CA GLY A 332 10.53 -5.32 -11.15
C GLY A 332 11.90 -5.67 -10.58
N GLU A 333 12.36 -6.89 -10.77
CA GLU A 333 13.69 -7.33 -10.29
C GLU A 333 14.82 -6.40 -10.78
N VAL A 334 14.72 -5.90 -12.03
CA VAL A 334 15.65 -4.89 -12.58
C VAL A 334 15.56 -3.55 -11.85
N GLU A 335 14.37 -3.14 -11.42
CA GLU A 335 14.17 -1.93 -10.62
C GLU A 335 14.74 -2.12 -9.20
N GLN A 336 14.58 -3.29 -8.59
CA GLN A 336 15.19 -3.61 -7.29
C GLN A 336 16.72 -3.64 -7.36
N ILE A 337 17.29 -4.15 -8.46
CA ILE A 337 18.74 -4.11 -8.71
C ILE A 337 19.21 -2.67 -8.94
N TYR A 338 18.47 -1.86 -9.70
CA TYR A 338 18.78 -0.43 -9.89
C TYR A 338 18.84 0.30 -8.54
N ASP A 339 17.83 0.15 -7.69
CA ASP A 339 17.80 0.79 -6.37
C ASP A 339 18.99 0.35 -5.49
N ALA A 340 19.38 -0.94 -5.61
CA ALA A 340 20.53 -1.50 -4.91
C ALA A 340 21.88 -0.94 -5.41
N VAL A 341 22.03 -0.71 -6.71
CA VAL A 341 23.20 -0.03 -7.30
C VAL A 341 23.31 1.40 -6.76
N MET A 342 22.21 2.15 -6.77
CA MET A 342 22.17 3.53 -6.27
C MET A 342 22.54 3.62 -4.79
N LEU A 343 22.05 2.69 -3.97
CA LEU A 343 22.41 2.62 -2.55
C LEU A 343 23.90 2.38 -2.33
N LEU A 344 24.53 1.54 -3.16
CA LEU A 344 25.97 1.27 -3.08
C LEU A 344 26.82 2.47 -3.53
N GLN A 345 26.43 3.14 -4.62
CA GLN A 345 27.10 4.36 -5.08
C GLN A 345 27.04 5.48 -4.02
N GLY A 346 25.88 5.68 -3.38
CA GLY A 346 25.72 6.65 -2.29
C GLY A 346 26.53 6.34 -1.02
N ARG A 347 26.91 5.07 -0.78
CA ARG A 347 27.84 4.69 0.31
C ARG A 347 29.31 5.02 0.00
N ASN A 348 29.67 5.12 -1.27
CA ASN A 348 31.04 5.34 -1.71
C ASN A 348 31.37 6.84 -1.92
N GLU A 349 30.39 7.73 -1.80
CA GLU A 349 30.62 9.17 -1.74
C GLU A 349 31.11 9.59 -0.34
N PRO A 350 32.22 10.34 -0.22
CA PRO A 350 32.61 10.92 1.05
C PRO A 350 31.53 11.93 1.48
N VAL A 351 31.02 11.77 2.70
CA VAL A 351 30.07 12.69 3.33
C VAL A 351 30.67 14.10 3.37
N VAL A 352 30.37 14.90 2.36
CA VAL A 352 30.41 16.36 2.51
C VAL A 352 29.13 16.69 3.25
N HIS A 353 29.28 17.20 4.47
CA HIS A 353 28.17 17.74 5.25
C HIS A 353 27.46 18.81 4.42
N ASP A 354 26.33 18.44 3.81
CA ASP A 354 25.15 19.29 3.72
C ASP A 354 23.91 18.43 3.43
N ASP A 355 22.87 18.71 4.21
CA ASP A 355 21.47 18.29 4.10
C ASP A 355 21.05 16.84 4.42
N VAL A 356 20.50 16.73 5.64
CA VAL A 356 19.68 15.65 6.25
C VAL A 356 18.45 15.24 5.40
N VAL A 357 18.21 15.89 4.27
CA VAL A 357 17.02 15.69 3.41
C VAL A 357 17.20 14.51 2.43
N HIS A 358 18.40 14.25 1.92
CA HIS A 358 18.60 13.19 0.91
C HIS A 358 18.64 11.75 1.47
N GLN A 359 19.06 11.56 2.72
CA GLN A 359 19.07 10.22 3.34
C GLN A 359 17.66 9.67 3.60
N SER A 360 16.66 10.55 3.79
CA SER A 360 15.26 10.17 4.00
C SER A 360 14.56 9.66 2.74
N GLU A 361 14.97 10.11 1.55
CA GLU A 361 14.38 9.69 0.28
C GLU A 361 14.96 8.35 -0.19
N LEU A 362 16.26 8.11 0.02
CA LEU A 362 16.91 6.82 -0.28
C LEU A 362 16.38 5.67 0.58
N THR A 363 16.10 5.92 1.87
CA THR A 363 15.48 4.90 2.75
C THR A 363 13.99 4.68 2.48
N GLN A 364 13.28 5.66 1.92
CA GLN A 364 11.91 5.47 1.43
C GLN A 364 11.86 4.80 0.05
N ALA A 365 12.87 5.01 -0.81
CA ALA A 365 12.98 4.37 -2.12
C ALA A 365 13.24 2.86 -1.99
N CYS A 366 13.87 2.37 -0.93
CA CYS A 366 14.07 0.94 -0.70
C CYS A 366 12.83 0.16 -0.18
N ILE A 367 11.66 0.80 -0.02
CA ILE A 367 10.44 0.18 0.56
C ILE A 367 9.28 0.14 -0.43
#